data_AF-A0A843DXI0-F1
#
_entry.id   AF-A0A843DXI0-F1
#
_cell.length_a   1.000
_cell.length_b   1.000
_cell.length_c   1.000
_cell.angle_alpha   90.00
_cell.angle_beta   90.00
_cell.angle_gamma   90.00
#
_symmetry.space_group_name_H-M   'P 1'
#
loop_
_entity.id
_entity.type
_entity.pdbx_description
1 polymer ?
#
loop_
_entity_poly.entity_id
_entity_poly.type
_entity_poly.pdbx_seq_one_letter_code
_entity_poly.pdbx_strand_id
1 'polypeptide(L)'
;MSEAKLYKPDLSIRLIFSLGIIAVLILWVVLLFFLFGGGQLAVFLGLFGAYFAPGFGKESIIPILLAAGCPLWTIISGVIILDMVLAVLISFNFDLLLKVPLLGRVLSHFTTKTATLLKEHRWIVGLEGIGLFLFMYIPFMGSSAINTALIGRILAIHPKVLLPIIFAGSAGATLTVA
;
A
#
# COMPACT_ATOMS: atom_id res chain seq x y z
N MET A 1 29.74 -2.71 -7.13
CA MET A 1 28.31 -2.33 -7.30
C MET A 1 27.77 -1.95 -5.93
N SER A 2 27.13 -0.79 -5.88
CA SER A 2 26.74 0.02 -4.71
C SER A 2 26.08 -0.78 -3.58
N GLU A 3 26.37 -0.42 -2.33
CA GLU A 3 25.43 -0.67 -1.22
C GLU A 3 24.02 -0.33 -1.72
N ALA A 4 23.05 -1.22 -1.49
CA ALA A 4 21.66 -1.00 -1.87
C ALA A 4 21.14 0.21 -1.07
N LYS A 5 21.35 1.40 -1.63
CA LYS A 5 21.08 2.66 -0.96
C LYS A 5 19.57 2.85 -0.97
N LEU A 6 18.96 2.77 0.22
CA LEU A 6 17.55 3.07 0.38
C LEU A 6 17.24 4.42 -0.26
N TYR A 7 16.21 4.44 -1.11
CA TYR A 7 15.74 5.69 -1.71
C TYR A 7 15.33 6.67 -0.60
N LYS A 8 15.95 7.84 -0.60
CA LYS A 8 15.65 8.94 0.31
C LYS A 8 15.32 10.16 -0.54
N PRO A 9 14.03 10.50 -0.72
CA PRO A 9 13.65 11.69 -1.47
C PRO A 9 14.09 12.95 -0.72
N ASP A 10 14.26 14.04 -1.45
CA ASP A 10 14.30 15.38 -0.86
C ASP A 10 12.92 15.76 -0.32
N LEU A 11 12.87 16.83 0.49
CA LEU A 11 11.65 17.26 1.16
C LEU A 11 10.55 17.61 0.15
N SER A 12 10.89 18.27 -0.96
CA SER A 12 9.93 18.70 -1.97
C SER A 12 9.24 17.51 -2.62
N ILE A 13 9.99 16.50 -3.11
CA ILE A 13 9.41 15.29 -3.70
C ILE A 13 8.53 14.57 -2.67
N ARG A 14 9.01 14.41 -1.43
CA ARG A 14 8.22 13.77 -0.37
C ARG A 14 6.87 14.46 -0.17
N LEU A 15 6.87 15.78 -0.05
CA LEU A 15 5.66 16.56 0.17
C LEU A 15 4.73 16.49 -1.04
N ILE A 16 5.25 16.63 -2.27
CA ILE A 16 4.45 16.55 -3.49
C ILE A 16 3.71 15.21 -3.57
N PHE A 17 4.40 14.09 -3.39
CA PHE A 17 3.75 12.78 -3.48
C PHE A 17 2.81 12.50 -2.31
N SER A 18 3.22 12.85 -1.07
CA SER A 18 2.40 12.57 0.12
C SER A 18 1.14 13.44 0.16
N LEU A 19 1.26 14.74 -0.11
CA LEU A 19 0.11 15.64 -0.15
C LEU A 19 -0.72 15.39 -1.41
N GLY A 20 -0.09 15.10 -2.55
CA GLY A 20 -0.77 14.79 -3.79
C GLY A 20 -1.70 13.56 -3.66
N ILE A 21 -1.21 12.46 -3.07
CA ILE A 21 -2.05 11.27 -2.91
C ILE A 21 -3.17 11.46 -1.88
N ILE A 22 -2.92 12.24 -0.81
CA ILE A 22 -3.96 12.62 0.16
C ILE A 22 -5.01 13.51 -0.51
N ALA A 23 -4.61 14.44 -1.37
CA ALA A 23 -5.55 15.27 -2.13
C ALA A 23 -6.43 14.41 -3.05
N VAL A 24 -5.87 13.39 -3.72
CA VAL A 24 -6.65 12.43 -4.52
C VAL A 24 -7.69 11.70 -3.65
N LEU A 25 -7.31 11.21 -2.47
CA LEU A 25 -8.25 10.58 -1.54
C LEU A 25 -9.37 11.54 -1.12
N ILE A 26 -9.02 12.78 -0.76
CA ILE A 26 -10.01 13.79 -0.36
C ILE A 26 -10.97 14.10 -1.52
N LEU A 27 -10.45 14.33 -2.73
CA LEU A 27 -11.27 14.58 -3.91
C LEU A 27 -12.22 13.41 -4.19
N TRP A 28 -11.74 12.18 -4.02
CA TRP A 28 -12.58 11.00 -4.18
C TRP A 28 -13.69 10.93 -3.12
N VAL A 29 -13.39 11.20 -1.85
CA VAL A 29 -14.41 11.26 -0.78
C VAL A 29 -15.43 12.38 -1.03
N VAL A 30 -14.97 13.55 -1.50
CA VAL A 30 -15.84 14.66 -1.88
C VAL A 30 -16.77 14.27 -3.04
N LEU A 31 -16.24 13.56 -4.04
CA LEU A 31 -17.06 13.01 -5.13
C LEU A 31 -18.15 12.07 -4.58
N LEU A 32 -17.81 11.17 -3.66
CA LEU A 32 -18.80 10.28 -3.03
C LEU A 32 -19.87 11.03 -2.26
N PHE A 33 -19.49 12.11 -1.56
CA PHE A 33 -20.43 12.95 -0.83
C PHE A 33 -21.50 13.56 -1.75
N PHE A 34 -21.14 13.94 -2.98
CA PHE A 34 -22.11 14.47 -3.95
C PHE A 34 -22.94 13.38 -4.64
N LEU A 35 -22.43 12.16 -4.77
CA LEU A 35 -23.11 11.07 -5.47
C LEU A 35 -24.02 10.23 -4.58
N PHE A 36 -23.70 10.11 -3.28
CA PHE A 36 -24.38 9.22 -2.35
C PHE A 36 -25.05 9.98 -1.20
N GLY A 37 -26.15 9.43 -0.69
CA GLY A 37 -26.77 9.94 0.54
C GLY A 37 -25.90 9.67 1.78
N GLY A 38 -26.08 10.47 2.83
CA GLY A 38 -25.23 10.44 4.03
C GLY A 38 -25.09 9.06 4.70
N GLY A 39 -26.13 8.21 4.63
CA GLY A 39 -26.09 6.85 5.20
C GLY A 39 -25.10 5.92 4.49
N GLN A 40 -25.11 5.87 3.15
CA GLN A 40 -24.17 5.05 2.37
C GLN A 40 -22.74 5.58 2.50
N LEU A 41 -22.57 6.89 2.52
CA LEU A 41 -21.26 7.51 2.74
C LEU A 41 -20.68 7.13 4.09
N ALA A 42 -21.49 7.13 5.16
CA ALA A 42 -21.04 6.76 6.50
C ALA A 42 -20.57 5.30 6.57
N VAL A 43 -21.29 4.38 5.92
CA VAL A 43 -20.87 2.96 5.80
C VAL A 43 -19.53 2.85 5.08
N PHE A 44 -19.38 3.55 3.96
CA PHE A 44 -18.13 3.58 3.19
C PHE A 44 -16.94 4.09 4.02
N LEU A 45 -17.10 5.25 4.65
CA LEU A 45 -16.05 5.86 5.46
C LEU A 45 -15.71 5.00 6.69
N GLY A 46 -16.70 4.38 7.33
CA GLY A 46 -16.48 3.49 8.46
C GLY A 46 -15.65 2.25 8.07
N LEU A 47 -16.00 1.60 6.96
CA LEU A 47 -15.28 0.42 6.49
C LEU A 47 -13.89 0.75 5.97
N PHE A 48 -13.69 1.90 5.33
CA PHE A 48 -12.35 2.36 4.97
C PHE A 48 -11.51 2.81 6.16
N GLY A 49 -12.14 3.38 7.19
CA GLY A 49 -11.48 3.59 8.48
C GLY A 49 -11.01 2.26 9.07
N ALA A 50 -11.83 1.21 8.97
CA ALA A 50 -11.46 -0.13 9.40
C ALA A 50 -10.28 -0.71 8.60
N TYR A 51 -10.03 -0.25 7.36
CA TYR A 51 -8.87 -0.68 6.55
C TYR A 51 -7.51 -0.37 7.24
N PHE A 52 -7.49 0.58 8.18
CA PHE A 52 -6.29 0.90 8.98
C PHE A 52 -6.11 -0.02 10.20
N ALA A 53 -7.13 -0.81 10.55
CA ALA A 53 -7.06 -1.75 11.66
C ALA A 53 -6.31 -3.04 11.25
N PRO A 54 -5.43 -3.57 12.11
CA PRO A 54 -4.80 -4.87 11.85
C PRO A 54 -5.85 -5.96 11.58
N GLY A 55 -5.66 -6.72 10.50
CA GLY A 55 -6.54 -7.84 10.13
C GLY A 55 -7.76 -7.47 9.28
N PHE A 56 -8.00 -6.18 9.01
CA PHE A 56 -9.05 -5.71 8.11
C PHE A 56 -8.45 -5.18 6.81
N GLY A 57 -8.27 -6.05 5.83
CA GLY A 57 -7.90 -5.67 4.48
C GLY A 57 -9.07 -5.78 3.49
N LYS A 58 -8.71 -5.70 2.20
CA LYS A 58 -9.63 -5.89 1.06
C LYS A 58 -10.42 -7.20 1.13
N GLU A 59 -9.81 -8.26 1.67
CA GLU A 59 -10.43 -9.58 1.85
C GLU A 59 -11.64 -9.56 2.78
N SER A 60 -11.69 -8.61 3.73
CA SER A 60 -12.83 -8.43 4.63
C SER A 60 -13.78 -7.33 4.15
N ILE A 61 -13.23 -6.23 3.64
CA ILE A 61 -14.00 -5.03 3.33
C ILE A 61 -14.81 -5.16 2.03
N ILE A 62 -14.27 -5.83 1.01
CA ILE A 62 -14.97 -6.00 -0.27
C ILE A 62 -16.28 -6.79 -0.09
N PRO A 63 -16.30 -7.98 0.53
CA PRO A 63 -17.56 -8.73 0.72
C PRO A 63 -18.61 -7.95 1.52
N ILE A 64 -18.19 -7.18 2.53
CA ILE A 64 -19.11 -6.38 3.36
C ILE A 64 -19.72 -5.25 2.55
N LEU A 65 -18.93 -4.55 1.73
CA LEU A 65 -19.42 -3.48 0.87
C LEU A 65 -20.38 -4.00 -0.21
N LEU A 66 -20.08 -5.17 -0.80
CA LEU A 66 -20.98 -5.85 -1.72
C LEU A 66 -22.32 -6.18 -1.04
N ALA A 67 -22.28 -6.77 0.15
CA ALA A 67 -23.47 -7.11 0.93
C ALA A 67 -24.28 -5.87 1.33
N ALA A 68 -23.61 -4.73 1.54
CA ALA A 68 -24.25 -3.43 1.79
C ALA A 68 -24.85 -2.77 0.52
N GLY A 69 -24.77 -3.43 -0.64
CA GLY A 69 -25.33 -2.94 -1.91
C GLY A 69 -24.54 -1.79 -2.51
N CYS A 70 -23.26 -1.65 -2.17
CA CYS A 70 -22.42 -0.58 -2.68
C CYS A 70 -22.07 -0.80 -4.16
N PRO A 71 -22.05 0.25 -5.00
CA PRO A 71 -21.67 0.10 -6.41
C PRO A 71 -20.24 -0.40 -6.56
N LEU A 72 -20.04 -1.35 -7.49
CA LEU A 72 -18.74 -1.99 -7.73
C LEU A 72 -17.62 -0.99 -8.03
N TRP A 73 -17.90 0.03 -8.83
CA TRP A 73 -16.91 1.05 -9.18
C TRP A 73 -16.40 1.80 -7.94
N THR A 74 -17.25 2.02 -6.92
CA THR A 74 -16.88 2.68 -5.68
C THR A 74 -15.99 1.78 -4.82
N ILE A 75 -16.29 0.48 -4.78
CA ILE A 75 -15.48 -0.51 -4.08
C ILE A 75 -14.08 -0.60 -4.73
N ILE A 76 -14.05 -0.80 -6.05
CA ILE A 76 -12.81 -0.94 -6.81
C ILE A 76 -11.94 0.31 -6.68
N SER A 77 -12.50 1.49 -6.96
CA SER A 77 -11.75 2.75 -6.88
C SER A 77 -11.30 3.06 -5.46
N GLY A 78 -12.15 2.84 -4.45
CA GLY A 78 -11.83 3.12 -3.05
C GLY A 78 -10.70 2.24 -2.51
N VAL A 79 -10.73 0.93 -2.77
CA VAL A 79 -9.66 0.01 -2.35
C VAL A 79 -8.34 0.37 -3.02
N ILE A 80 -8.35 0.61 -4.34
CA ILE A 80 -7.13 0.98 -5.08
C ILE A 80 -6.56 2.31 -4.56
N ILE A 81 -7.42 3.32 -4.35
CA ILE A 81 -6.98 4.63 -3.84
C ILE A 81 -6.37 4.49 -2.45
N LEU A 82 -7.01 3.75 -1.54
CA LEU A 82 -6.46 3.51 -0.20
C LEU A 82 -5.12 2.78 -0.24
N ASP A 83 -5.03 1.71 -1.01
CA ASP A 83 -3.78 0.95 -1.16
C ASP A 83 -2.67 1.87 -1.70
N MET A 84 -2.99 2.73 -2.67
CA MET A 84 -2.04 3.70 -3.20
C MET A 84 -1.66 4.80 -2.22
N VAL A 85 -2.61 5.31 -1.41
CA VAL A 85 -2.32 6.26 -0.32
C VAL A 85 -1.31 5.64 0.65
N LEU A 86 -1.60 4.45 1.14
CA LEU A 86 -0.74 3.73 2.09
C LEU A 86 0.63 3.45 1.48
N ALA A 87 0.66 2.97 0.24
CA ALA A 87 1.90 2.65 -0.45
C ALA A 87 2.77 3.88 -0.71
N VAL A 88 2.19 5.00 -1.14
CA VAL A 88 2.93 6.26 -1.37
C VAL A 88 3.46 6.80 -0.06
N LEU A 89 2.62 6.88 0.98
CA LEU A 89 3.02 7.38 2.30
C LEU A 89 4.17 6.55 2.87
N ILE A 90 4.11 5.23 2.81
CA ILE A 90 5.19 4.36 3.29
C ILE A 90 6.43 4.50 2.41
N SER A 91 6.29 4.44 1.09
CA SER A 91 7.42 4.39 0.16
C SER A 91 8.28 5.65 0.19
N PHE A 92 7.64 6.83 0.26
CA PHE A 92 8.33 8.13 0.27
C PHE A 92 8.73 8.62 1.67
N ASN A 93 8.23 7.96 2.73
CA ASN A 93 8.56 8.29 4.12
C ASN A 93 9.27 7.13 4.85
N PHE A 94 9.76 6.11 4.13
CA PHE A 94 10.38 4.93 4.73
C PHE A 94 11.60 5.28 5.60
N ASP A 95 12.42 6.24 5.21
CA ASP A 95 13.56 6.71 5.99
C ASP A 95 13.13 7.43 7.29
N LEU A 96 11.91 7.98 7.35
CA LEU A 96 11.32 8.48 8.59
C LEU A 96 10.78 7.33 9.45
N LEU A 97 10.14 6.33 8.84
CA LEU A 97 9.67 5.12 9.51
C LEU A 97 10.81 4.38 10.23
N LEU A 98 12.00 4.34 9.62
CA LEU A 98 13.21 3.77 10.22
C LEU A 98 13.68 4.49 11.49
N LYS A 99 13.25 5.73 11.74
CA LYS A 99 13.61 6.51 12.93
C LYS A 99 12.64 6.33 14.10
N VAL A 100 11.51 5.66 13.88
CA VAL A 100 10.54 5.39 14.95
C VAL A 100 11.15 4.38 15.94
N PRO A 101 11.18 4.64 17.26
CA PRO A 101 12.01 3.88 18.19
C PRO A 101 11.68 2.37 18.27
N LEU A 102 10.41 1.99 18.16
CA LEU A 102 9.98 0.58 18.15
C LEU A 102 10.01 0.00 16.73
N LEU A 103 9.23 0.58 15.82
CA LEU A 103 9.11 0.10 14.44
C LEU A 103 10.43 0.17 13.67
N GLY A 104 11.17 1.26 13.81
CA GLY A 104 12.44 1.48 13.13
C GLY A 104 13.52 0.46 13.52
N ARG A 105 13.54 0.03 14.79
CA ARG A 105 14.48 -1.02 15.23
C ARG A 105 14.20 -2.35 14.51
N VAL A 106 12.93 -2.74 14.43
CA VAL A 106 12.50 -3.94 13.70
C VAL A 106 12.79 -3.83 12.20
N LEU A 107 12.38 -2.73 11.57
CA LEU A 107 12.57 -2.50 10.13
C LEU A 107 14.05 -2.42 9.75
N SER A 108 14.88 -1.77 10.58
CA SER A 108 16.34 -1.69 10.36
C SER A 108 17.00 -3.06 10.44
N HIS A 109 16.60 -3.90 11.41
CA HIS A 109 17.07 -5.28 11.52
C HIS A 109 16.78 -6.10 10.26
N PHE A 110 15.53 -6.06 9.77
CA PHE A 110 15.16 -6.74 8.53
C PHE A 110 15.87 -6.15 7.31
N THR A 111 16.04 -4.83 7.22
CA THR A 111 16.75 -4.19 6.10
C THR A 111 18.19 -4.67 6.01
N THR A 112 18.91 -4.70 7.14
CA THR A 112 20.31 -5.17 7.17
C THR A 112 20.41 -6.66 6.83
N LYS A 113 19.52 -7.48 7.39
CA LYS A 113 19.49 -8.93 7.12
C LYS A 113 19.21 -9.23 5.65
N THR A 114 18.22 -8.55 5.06
CA THR A 114 17.87 -8.67 3.66
C THR A 114 19.02 -8.21 2.75
N ALA A 115 19.71 -7.12 3.11
CA ALA A 115 20.87 -6.66 2.34
C ALA A 115 22.01 -7.70 2.31
N THR A 116 22.23 -8.43 3.40
CA THR A 116 23.19 -9.55 3.44
C THR A 116 22.71 -10.72 2.58
N LEU A 117 21.44 -11.13 2.72
CA LEU A 117 20.87 -12.22 1.93
C LEU A 117 20.94 -11.96 0.42
N LEU A 118 20.63 -10.74 -0.02
CA LEU A 118 20.68 -10.36 -1.43
C LEU A 118 22.12 -10.32 -1.99
N LYS A 119 23.12 -10.07 -1.13
CA LYS A 119 24.54 -10.15 -1.51
C LYS A 119 24.98 -11.60 -1.71
N GLU A 120 24.52 -12.50 -0.84
CA GLU A 120 24.86 -13.93 -0.88
C GLU A 120 24.09 -14.67 -1.99
N HIS A 121 22.81 -14.35 -2.19
CA HIS A 121 21.90 -15.07 -3.08
C HIS A 121 21.39 -14.16 -4.19
N ARG A 122 22.26 -13.86 -5.16
CA ARG A 122 21.96 -12.92 -6.27
C ARG A 122 20.83 -13.36 -7.19
N TRP A 123 20.46 -14.65 -7.21
CA TRP A 123 19.35 -15.15 -8.03
C TRP A 123 17.99 -14.61 -7.57
N ILE A 124 17.90 -14.10 -6.33
CA ILE A 124 16.69 -13.47 -5.79
C ILE A 124 16.49 -12.08 -6.40
N VAL A 125 17.58 -11.41 -6.79
CA VAL A 125 17.57 -10.11 -7.46
C VAL A 125 16.84 -10.24 -8.79
N GLY A 126 15.76 -9.50 -8.95
CA GLY A 126 14.85 -9.56 -10.10
C GLY A 126 13.59 -10.41 -9.89
N LEU A 127 13.60 -11.38 -8.96
CA LEU A 127 12.38 -12.12 -8.59
C LEU A 127 11.53 -11.37 -7.57
N GLU A 128 12.12 -10.43 -6.82
CA GLU A 128 11.41 -9.64 -5.82
C GLU A 128 10.16 -8.92 -6.35
N GLY A 129 10.20 -8.42 -7.59
CA GLY A 129 9.06 -7.74 -8.19
C GLY A 129 7.86 -8.67 -8.42
N ILE A 130 8.13 -9.87 -8.95
CA ILE A 130 7.09 -10.89 -9.18
C ILE A 130 6.54 -11.40 -7.85
N GLY A 131 7.42 -11.68 -6.88
CA GLY A 131 7.02 -12.11 -5.55
C GLY A 131 6.13 -11.08 -4.85
N LEU A 132 6.48 -9.79 -4.94
CA LEU A 132 5.66 -8.71 -4.38
C LEU A 132 4.34 -8.52 -5.12
N PHE A 133 4.34 -8.66 -6.44
CA PHE A 133 3.11 -8.63 -7.22
C PHE A 133 2.16 -9.74 -6.78
N LEU A 134 2.65 -10.98 -6.69
CA LEU A 134 1.83 -12.12 -6.25
C LEU A 134 1.38 -11.96 -4.80
N PHE A 135 2.27 -11.48 -3.92
CA PHE A 135 1.94 -11.19 -2.53
C PHE A 135 0.81 -10.17 -2.41
N MET A 136 0.81 -9.13 -3.25
CA MET A 136 -0.26 -8.14 -3.29
C MET A 136 -1.53 -8.66 -3.99
N TYR A 137 -1.37 -9.44 -5.06
CA TYR A 137 -2.49 -9.91 -5.87
C TYR A 137 -3.36 -10.94 -5.15
N ILE A 138 -2.76 -11.87 -4.41
CA ILE A 138 -3.51 -12.93 -3.73
C ILE A 138 -4.15 -12.35 -2.46
N PRO A 139 -5.49 -12.29 -2.36
CA PRO A 139 -6.16 -11.66 -1.23
C PRO A 139 -6.20 -12.61 -0.03
N PHE A 140 -5.11 -12.66 0.72
CA PHE A 140 -5.05 -13.36 2.02
C PHE A 140 -4.81 -12.38 3.16
N MET A 141 -5.20 -12.73 4.39
CA MET A 141 -4.98 -11.88 5.57
C MET A 141 -3.49 -11.51 5.70
N GLY A 142 -3.19 -10.22 5.57
CA GLY A 142 -1.82 -9.69 5.61
C GLY A 142 -1.23 -9.28 4.26
N SER A 143 -1.89 -9.55 3.13
CA SER A 143 -1.52 -9.08 1.77
C SER A 143 -1.88 -7.60 1.50
N SER A 144 -1.63 -6.71 2.45
CA SER A 144 -2.03 -5.30 2.35
C SER A 144 -0.99 -4.43 1.63
N ALA A 145 -1.42 -3.25 1.15
CA ALA A 145 -0.48 -2.24 0.65
C ALA A 145 0.58 -1.84 1.66
N ILE A 146 0.24 -1.83 2.96
CA ILE A 146 1.21 -1.52 4.03
C ILE A 146 2.34 -2.53 4.02
N ASN A 147 2.00 -3.81 4.10
CA ASN A 147 2.99 -4.88 4.17
C ASN A 147 3.79 -4.98 2.87
N THR A 148 3.12 -4.91 1.72
CA THR A 148 3.79 -4.93 0.41
C THR A 148 4.76 -3.77 0.26
N ALA A 149 4.35 -2.55 0.66
CA ALA A 149 5.22 -1.38 0.62
C ALA A 149 6.41 -1.52 1.58
N LEU A 150 6.18 -1.98 2.81
CA LEU A 150 7.26 -2.21 3.77
C LEU A 150 8.26 -3.25 3.26
N ILE A 151 7.81 -4.40 2.79
CA ILE A 151 8.67 -5.47 2.26
C ILE A 151 9.45 -4.95 1.04
N GLY A 152 8.78 -4.29 0.10
CA GLY A 152 9.44 -3.72 -1.08
C GLY A 152 10.51 -2.69 -0.73
N ARG A 153 10.28 -1.87 0.29
CA ARG A 153 11.27 -0.89 0.76
C ARG A 153 12.42 -1.53 1.56
N ILE A 154 12.15 -2.57 2.36
CA ILE A 154 13.18 -3.40 3.00
C ILE A 154 14.09 -4.07 1.97
N LEU A 155 13.53 -4.50 0.83
CA LEU A 155 14.25 -5.00 -0.34
C LEU A 155 14.95 -3.90 -1.16
N ALA A 156 14.93 -2.66 -0.68
CA ALA A 156 15.48 -1.48 -1.34
C ALA A 156 14.91 -1.18 -2.75
N ILE A 157 13.70 -1.68 -3.06
CA ILE A 157 13.03 -1.42 -4.33
C ILE A 157 12.62 0.04 -4.42
N HIS A 158 12.94 0.68 -5.54
CA HIS A 158 12.63 2.08 -5.77
C HIS A 158 11.10 2.31 -5.88
N PRO A 159 10.53 3.39 -5.30
CA PRO A 159 9.08 3.64 -5.36
C PRO A 159 8.49 3.64 -6.78
N LYS A 160 9.26 4.13 -7.77
CA LYS A 160 8.89 4.08 -9.20
C LYS A 160 8.57 2.67 -9.73
N VAL A 161 9.17 1.63 -9.15
CA VAL A 161 8.91 0.23 -9.51
C VAL A 161 7.87 -0.37 -8.58
N LEU A 162 7.96 -0.05 -7.28
CA LEU A 162 7.08 -0.60 -6.25
C LEU A 162 5.61 -0.15 -6.40
N LEU A 163 5.36 1.11 -6.74
CA LEU A 163 4.01 1.66 -6.83
C LEU A 163 3.19 1.04 -7.97
N PRO A 164 3.71 0.86 -9.20
CA PRO A 164 3.01 0.11 -10.24
C PRO A 164 2.67 -1.34 -9.85
N ILE A 165 3.57 -2.01 -9.12
CA ILE A 165 3.35 -3.38 -8.64
C ILE A 165 2.15 -3.41 -7.67
N ILE A 166 2.15 -2.51 -6.69
CA ILE A 166 1.07 -2.37 -5.71
C ILE A 166 -0.24 -2.03 -6.41
N PHE A 167 -0.23 -1.08 -7.35
CA PHE A 167 -1.42 -0.69 -8.12
C PHE A 167 -1.99 -1.89 -8.89
N ALA A 168 -1.17 -2.56 -9.69
CA ALA A 168 -1.61 -3.69 -10.51
C ALA A 168 -2.08 -4.87 -9.66
N GLY A 169 -1.36 -5.18 -8.57
CA GLY A 169 -1.75 -6.23 -7.63
C GLY A 169 -3.05 -5.90 -6.90
N SER A 170 -3.22 -4.66 -6.44
CA SER A 170 -4.45 -4.20 -5.78
C SER A 170 -5.65 -4.24 -6.72
N ALA A 171 -5.49 -3.72 -7.94
CA ALA A 171 -6.53 -3.76 -8.96
C ALA A 171 -6.92 -5.20 -9.31
N GLY A 172 -5.94 -6.06 -9.56
CA GLY A 172 -6.15 -7.47 -9.84
C GLY A 172 -6.86 -8.20 -8.70
N ALA A 173 -6.35 -8.06 -7.47
CA ALA A 173 -6.97 -8.64 -6.28
C ALA A 173 -8.42 -8.20 -6.11
N THR A 174 -8.67 -6.89 -6.24
CA THR A 174 -10.01 -6.33 -6.04
C THR A 174 -10.99 -6.83 -7.09
N LEU A 175 -10.58 -6.91 -8.35
CA LEU A 175 -11.40 -7.47 -9.43
C LEU A 175 -11.68 -8.98 -9.27
N THR A 176 -10.80 -9.73 -8.60
CA THR A 176 -11.04 -11.16 -8.35
C THR A 176 -11.97 -11.42 -7.16
N VAL A 177 -12.05 -10.49 -6.21
CA VAL A 177 -12.87 -10.64 -4.99
C VAL A 177 -14.25 -9.99 -5.15
N ALA A 178 -14.34 -8.92 -5.95
CA ALA A 178 -15.56 -8.16 -6.20
C ALA A 178 -16.47 -8.84 -7.24
#